data_AF-A0A1G8TQ74-F1
#
_entry.id   AF-A0A1G8TQ74-F1
#
_cell.length_a   1.000
_cell.length_b   1.000
_cell.length_c   1.000
_cell.angle_alpha   90.00
_cell.angle_beta   90.00
_cell.angle_gamma   90.00
#
_symmetry.space_group_name_H-M   'P 1'
#
loop_
_entity.id
_entity.type
_entity.pdbx_description
1 polymer ?
#
loop_
_entity_poly.entity_id
_entity_poly.type
_entity_poly.pdbx_seq_one_letter_code
_entity_poly.pdbx_strand_id
1 'polypeptide(L)' 'MTVFVYVNTSKQVGDPDHIKVFGTLEAAERWFYENDPEGVAFEYEVLE' A
#
# COMPACT_ATOMS: atom_id res chain seq x y z
N MET A 1 9.72 8.87 -10.13
CA MET A 1 8.32 8.34 -10.10
C MET A 1 8.00 8.01 -8.65
N THR A 2 6.80 8.30 -8.15
CA THR A 2 6.44 7.91 -6.78
C THR A 2 5.42 6.78 -6.79
N VAL A 3 5.40 6.01 -5.71
CA VAL A 3 4.44 4.93 -5.46
C VAL A 3 3.94 5.05 -4.03
N PHE A 4 2.77 4.49 -3.76
CA PHE A 4 2.17 4.46 -2.43
C PHE A 4 2.24 3.03 -1.91
N VAL A 5 2.86 2.85 -0.75
CA VAL A 5 3.12 1.53 -0.17
C VAL A 5 2.34 1.37 1.13
N TYR A 6 1.49 0.35 1.17
CA TYR A 6 0.82 -0.14 2.36
C TYR A 6 1.55 -1.37 2.91
N VAL A 7 1.67 -1.43 4.25
CA VAL A 7 2.28 -2.57 4.96
C VAL A 7 1.26 -3.17 5.92
N ASN A 8 0.91 -4.43 5.70
CA ASN A 8 0.06 -5.17 6.62
C ASN A 8 0.92 -5.85 7.69
N THR A 9 1.06 -5.22 8.87
CA THR A 9 1.89 -5.73 9.97
C THR A 9 1.39 -7.03 10.59
N SER A 10 0.18 -7.50 10.24
CA SER A 10 -0.33 -8.81 10.66
C SER A 10 0.17 -9.97 9.80
N LYS A 11 0.83 -9.69 8.67
CA LYS A 11 1.33 -10.68 7.70
C LYS A 11 2.85 -10.81 7.75
N GLN A 12 3.35 -11.99 7.42
CA GLN A 12 4.80 -12.24 7.38
C GLN A 12 5.41 -11.73 6.08
N VAL A 13 6.70 -11.40 6.12
CA VAL A 13 7.48 -11.06 4.93
C VAL A 13 7.40 -12.19 3.91
N GLY A 14 7.02 -11.87 2.68
CA GLY A 14 6.82 -12.81 1.58
C GLY A 14 5.36 -13.23 1.37
N ASP A 15 4.46 -12.90 2.29
CA ASP A 15 3.02 -13.04 2.07
C ASP A 15 2.55 -12.02 1.01
N PRO A 16 1.77 -12.42 -0.01
CA PRO A 16 1.25 -11.50 -1.03
C PRO A 16 0.43 -10.32 -0.47
N ASP A 17 -0.14 -10.45 0.73
CA ASP A 17 -0.89 -9.39 1.40
C ASP A 17 -0.06 -8.58 2.40
N HIS A 18 1.23 -8.90 2.59
CA HIS A 18 2.11 -8.12 3.46
C HIS A 18 2.38 -6.72 2.90
N ILE A 19 2.52 -6.59 1.57
CA ILE A 19 2.79 -5.33 0.90
C ILE A 19 1.80 -5.14 -0.25
N LYS A 20 1.18 -3.95 -0.31
CA LYS A 20 0.46 -3.50 -1.51
C LYS A 20 1.09 -2.20 -2.00
N VAL A 21 1.32 -2.15 -3.31
CA VAL A 21 1.91 -1.00 -4.00
C VAL A 21 0.88 -0.43 -4.96
N PHE A 22 0.66 0.87 -4.87
CA PHE A 22 -0.29 1.61 -5.70
C PHE A 22 0.45 2.68 -6.51
N GLY A 23 0.00 2.88 -7.75
CA GLY A 23 0.56 3.92 -8.62
C GLY A 23 0.05 5.33 -8.32
N THR A 24 -1.07 5.47 -7.60
CA THR A 24 -1.66 6.75 -7.21
C THR A 24 -2.27 6.66 -5.81
N LEU A 25 -2.42 7.82 -5.15
CA LEU A 25 -3.07 7.92 -3.84
C LEU A 25 -4.54 7.48 -3.92
N GLU A 26 -5.28 7.91 -4.95
CA GLU A 26 -6.72 7.57 -5.10
C GLU A 26 -6.94 6.06 -5.24
N ALA A 27 -6.00 5.35 -5.88
CA ALA A 27 -6.05 3.90 -5.98
C ALA A 27 -5.87 3.23 -4.61
N ALA A 28 -5.00 3.76 -3.76
CA ALA A 28 -4.80 3.29 -2.39
C ALA A 28 -6.04 3.59 -1.53
N GLU A 29 -6.55 4.83 -1.55
CA GLU A 29 -7.74 5.24 -0.79
C GLU A 29 -8.98 4.42 -1.14
N ARG A 30 -9.23 4.19 -2.44
CA ARG A 30 -10.34 3.33 -2.87
C ARG A 30 -10.18 1.90 -2.36
N TRP A 31 -8.95 1.36 -2.42
CA TRP A 31 -8.69 0.02 -1.91
C TRP A 31 -8.91 -0.06 -0.39
N PHE A 32 -8.49 0.95 0.38
CA PHE A 32 -8.70 1.03 1.83
C PHE A 32 -10.19 1.05 2.19
N TYR A 33 -10.99 1.87 1.51
CA TYR A 33 -12.44 1.93 1.75
C TYR A 33 -13.11 0.55 1.70
N GLU A 34 -12.66 -0.32 0.78
CA GLU A 34 -13.25 -1.64 0.55
C GLU A 34 -12.63 -2.75 1.41
N ASN A 35 -11.36 -2.64 1.80
CA ASN A 35 -10.59 -3.77 2.36
C ASN A 35 -10.01 -3.51 3.76
N ASP A 36 -9.57 -2.28 4.02
CA ASP A 36 -8.93 -1.90 5.29
C ASP A 36 -9.15 -0.40 5.54
N PRO A 37 -10.32 -0.02 6.11
CA PRO A 37 -10.70 1.40 6.25
C PRO A 37 -9.77 2.22 7.16
N GLU A 38 -8.97 1.55 8.01
CA GLU A 38 -7.97 2.17 8.87
C GLU A 38 -6.56 2.11 8.25
N GLY A 39 -6.43 1.48 7.08
CA GLY A 39 -5.18 1.33 6.35
C GLY A 39 -4.61 2.67 5.88
N VAL A 40 -3.27 2.75 5.89
CA VAL A 40 -2.53 3.93 5.45
C VAL A 40 -1.43 3.49 4.49
N ALA A 41 -1.33 4.19 3.35
CA ALA A 41 -0.21 4.04 2.43
C ALA A 41 0.71 5.26 2.55
N PHE A 42 2.01 5.02 2.47
CA PHE A 42 3.03 6.07 2.50
C PHE A 42 3.62 6.26 1.10
N GLU A 43 3.91 7.50 0.74
CA GLU A 43 4.54 7.85 -0.54
C GLU A 43 6.04 7.56 -0.49
N TYR A 44 6.56 6.90 -1.53
CA TYR A 44 7.97 6.60 -1.72
C TYR A 44 8.41 6.97 -3.14
N GLU A 45 9.63 7.50 -3.26
CA GLU A 45 10.28 7.68 -4.55
C GLU A 45 10.84 6.34 -5.06
N VAL A 46 10.60 6.05 -6.34
CA VAL A 46 11.23 4.94 -7.07
C VAL A 46 12.63 5.38 -7.48
N LEU A 47 13.62 4.64 -6.97
CA LEU A 47 15.04 4.82 -7.29
C LEU A 47 15.42 4.01 -8.55
N GLU A 48 16.36 4.52 -9.35
CA GLU A 48 16.91 3.88 -10.56
C GLU A 48 18.21 3.10 -10.29
#